data_AF-A0A1V6QA82-F1
#
_entry.id   AF-A0A1V6QA82-F1
#
_cell.length_a   1.000
_cell.length_b   1.000
_cell.length_c   1.000
_cell.angle_alpha   90.00
_cell.angle_beta   90.00
_cell.angle_gamma   90.00
#
_symmetry.space_group_name_H-M   'P 1'
#
loop_
_entity.id
_entity.type
_entity.pdbx_description
1 polymer ?
#
loop_
_entity_poly.entity_id
_entity_poly.type
_entity_poly.pdbx_seq_one_letter_code
_entity_poly.pdbx_strand_id
1 'polypeptide(L)'
;MGQQDPDPDPLPAQYSRLESLPVEIIQLIFLHCLEVNLPRASPRLSNALASPLLYTWLIRLAFSSTNPSSREGFFTSDFLPPPLDFWALSWEERQKLQTTLLACRWCTFSLFRRCQREYVAHAIRRKCAGLVFHQDDMSLLENLDARFDDVDGCDWAIDGRRGKGDLVLPAQLETDSTPSTSSSRIDRKVAIWFHFGAVQIREPHEVYYENDLFRLPCSVAIRPGRIPDKVLRSPWSDSQFKFLQLLSTDFYLDEDEVSPERSSEITYRLIRKRKIEPFRRLLRMPFRAANCRVPARWPLQSSHYSLVRRYGSGSGDPFVMTILNERWNDIPADAKEDLLRYIEPEGAT
;
A
#
# COMPACT_ATOMS: atom_id res chain seq x y z
N MET A 1 23.15 57.50 -35.56
CA MET A 1 23.79 56.30 -34.97
C MET A 1 23.38 56.25 -33.52
N GLY A 2 22.31 55.51 -33.21
CA GLY A 2 21.91 55.27 -31.82
C GLY A 2 22.69 54.07 -31.31
N GLN A 3 23.54 54.27 -30.32
CA GLN A 3 24.15 53.18 -29.56
C GLN A 3 23.04 52.44 -28.81
N GLN A 4 22.84 51.17 -29.17
CA GLN A 4 22.05 50.23 -28.40
C GLN A 4 22.93 49.80 -27.22
N ASP A 5 22.57 50.22 -26.02
CA ASP A 5 23.18 49.70 -24.81
C ASP A 5 22.96 48.17 -24.74
N PRO A 6 23.99 47.40 -24.34
CA PRO A 6 23.83 45.97 -24.13
C PRO A 6 22.88 45.74 -22.95
N ASP A 7 21.89 44.86 -23.18
CA ASP A 7 20.98 44.36 -22.15
C ASP A 7 21.82 43.88 -20.95
N PRO A 8 21.53 44.30 -19.70
CA PRO A 8 22.32 43.90 -18.55
C PRO A 8 22.25 42.38 -18.38
N ASP A 9 23.42 41.75 -18.24
CA ASP A 9 23.53 40.32 -17.90
C ASP A 9 22.57 39.98 -16.75
N PRO A 10 21.81 38.87 -16.85
CA PRO A 10 20.87 38.48 -15.79
C PRO A 10 21.65 38.32 -14.48
N LEU A 11 21.27 39.10 -13.47
CA LEU A 11 21.87 39.03 -12.14
C LEU A 11 21.91 37.57 -11.67
N PRO A 12 23.04 37.09 -11.11
CA PRO A 12 23.16 35.72 -10.66
C PRO A 12 22.05 35.42 -9.64
N ALA A 13 21.32 34.34 -9.87
CA ALA A 13 20.25 33.90 -8.98
C ALA A 13 20.80 33.77 -7.55
N GLN A 14 20.33 34.65 -6.66
CA GLN A 14 20.82 34.69 -5.29
C GLN A 14 20.17 33.54 -4.51
N TYR A 15 20.90 32.44 -4.39
CA TYR A 15 20.47 31.31 -3.58
C TYR A 15 20.48 31.67 -2.10
N SER A 16 19.50 31.13 -1.35
CA SER A 16 19.56 31.15 0.11
C SER A 16 20.78 30.38 0.63
N ARG A 17 21.12 30.58 1.91
CA ARG A 17 22.22 29.83 2.56
C ARG A 17 21.99 28.32 2.48
N LEU A 18 20.74 27.88 2.63
CA LEU A 18 20.37 26.46 2.57
C LEU A 18 20.53 25.90 1.14
N GLU A 19 20.14 26.65 0.12
CA GLU A 19 20.23 26.23 -1.29
C GLU A 19 21.65 26.25 -1.84
N SER A 20 22.52 27.05 -1.21
CA SER A 20 23.95 27.13 -1.52
C SER A 20 24.75 25.94 -0.96
N LEU A 21 24.14 25.09 -0.13
CA LEU A 21 24.82 23.92 0.43
C LEU A 21 25.04 22.83 -0.62
N PRO A 22 26.08 21.98 -0.44
CA PRO A 22 26.20 20.74 -1.20
C PRO A 22 24.96 19.86 -1.05
N VAL A 23 24.66 19.09 -2.10
CA VAL A 23 23.44 18.25 -2.15
C VAL A 23 23.41 17.26 -1.00
N GLU A 24 24.56 16.68 -0.65
CA GLU A 24 24.73 15.71 0.43
C GLU A 24 24.33 16.31 1.79
N ILE A 25 24.66 17.58 2.02
CA ILE A 25 24.30 18.28 3.26
C ILE A 25 22.81 18.59 3.29
N ILE A 26 22.22 19.01 2.15
CA ILE A 26 20.77 19.22 2.03
C ILE A 26 20.02 17.91 2.32
N GLN A 27 20.50 16.80 1.76
CA GLN A 27 19.93 15.47 1.98
C GLN A 27 20.07 15.05 3.45
N LEU A 28 21.22 15.26 4.07
CA LEU A 28 21.44 14.94 5.48
C LEU A 28 20.51 15.76 6.40
N ILE A 29 20.38 17.07 6.15
CA ILE A 29 19.43 17.93 6.87
C ILE A 29 18.01 17.37 6.73
N PHE A 30 17.61 17.00 5.52
CA PHE A 30 16.30 16.42 5.27
C PHE A 30 16.09 15.09 6.01
N LEU A 31 17.10 14.22 6.07
CA LEU A 31 17.02 12.94 6.79
C LEU A 31 16.90 13.12 8.31
N HIS A 32 17.45 14.22 8.86
CA HIS A 32 17.26 14.56 10.28
C HIS A 32 15.87 15.11 10.59
N CYS A 33 15.30 15.94 9.72
CA CYS A 33 14.02 16.62 10.03
C CYS A 33 12.79 15.94 9.43
N LEU A 34 12.95 15.15 8.37
CA LEU A 34 11.89 14.48 7.61
C LEU A 34 10.76 15.42 7.13
N GLU A 35 11.07 16.71 6.95
CA GLU A 35 10.10 17.73 6.54
C GLU A 35 9.79 17.61 5.05
N VAL A 36 8.68 16.95 4.72
CA VAL A 36 8.26 16.66 3.34
C VAL A 36 7.85 17.92 2.56
N ASN A 37 7.66 19.06 3.22
CA ASN A 37 7.48 20.34 2.54
C ASN A 37 8.79 21.00 2.11
N LEU A 38 9.95 20.53 2.59
CA LEU A 38 11.25 21.10 2.22
C LEU A 38 11.53 21.07 0.70
N PRO A 39 11.28 19.96 -0.04
CA PRO A 39 11.39 19.94 -1.50
C PRO A 39 10.41 20.90 -2.23
N ARG A 40 9.39 21.42 -1.54
CA ARG A 40 8.40 22.36 -2.11
C ARG A 40 8.79 23.81 -1.92
N ALA A 41 9.73 24.09 -1.01
CA ALA A 41 10.16 25.45 -0.71
C ALA A 41 10.92 26.09 -1.88
N SER A 42 11.64 25.29 -2.69
CA SER A 42 12.25 25.78 -3.92
C SER A 42 12.58 24.67 -4.93
N PRO A 43 12.73 25.00 -6.23
CA PRO A 43 13.17 24.04 -7.25
C PRO A 43 14.54 23.43 -6.97
N ARG A 44 15.47 24.21 -6.39
CA ARG A 44 16.83 23.73 -6.07
C ARG A 44 16.80 22.63 -5.02
N LEU A 45 16.03 22.83 -3.95
CA LEU A 45 15.82 21.82 -2.90
C LEU A 45 15.07 20.60 -3.44
N SER A 46 14.07 20.83 -4.30
CA SER A 46 13.35 19.75 -4.98
C SER A 46 14.29 18.82 -5.74
N ASN A 47 15.17 19.40 -6.56
CA ASN A 47 16.15 18.65 -7.35
C ASN A 47 17.18 17.94 -6.46
N ALA A 48 17.65 18.59 -5.39
CA ALA A 48 18.61 17.99 -4.45
C ALA A 48 18.03 16.78 -3.72
N LEU A 49 16.72 16.78 -3.44
CA LEU A 49 16.01 15.72 -2.72
C LEU A 49 15.30 14.71 -3.65
N ALA A 50 15.39 14.89 -4.97
CA ALA A 50 14.81 14.01 -5.96
C ALA A 50 15.65 12.74 -6.21
N SER A 51 15.88 11.96 -5.14
CA SER A 51 16.72 10.76 -5.19
C SER A 51 15.90 9.47 -4.98
N PRO A 52 15.95 8.50 -5.91
CA PRO A 52 15.31 7.19 -5.72
C PRO A 52 15.77 6.44 -4.47
N LEU A 53 17.01 6.67 -4.04
CA LEU A 53 17.58 6.05 -2.85
C LEU A 53 16.95 6.64 -1.58
N LEU A 54 16.83 7.98 -1.49
CA LEU A 54 16.13 8.64 -0.38
C LEU A 54 14.69 8.16 -0.27
N TYR A 55 13.98 8.07 -1.39
CA TYR A 55 12.59 7.61 -1.40
C TYR A 55 12.45 6.17 -0.88
N THR A 56 13.42 5.31 -1.20
CA THR A 56 13.48 3.93 -0.71
C THR A 56 13.68 3.91 0.81
N TRP A 57 14.60 4.73 1.34
CA TRP A 57 14.81 4.83 2.79
C TRP A 57 13.60 5.41 3.53
N LEU A 58 12.95 6.43 2.97
CA LEU A 58 11.71 6.98 3.54
C LEU A 58 10.59 5.94 3.58
N ILE A 59 10.45 5.12 2.54
CA ILE A 59 9.47 4.04 2.51
C ILE A 59 9.80 2.98 3.58
N ARG A 60 11.07 2.55 3.67
CA ARG A 60 11.50 1.59 4.70
C ARG A 60 11.28 2.14 6.10
N LEU A 61 11.60 3.41 6.35
CA LEU A 61 11.40 4.07 7.64
C LEU A 61 9.91 4.12 8.02
N ALA A 62 9.05 4.54 7.09
CA ALA A 62 7.65 4.82 7.42
C ALA A 62 6.77 3.57 7.37
N PHE A 63 7.08 2.58 6.53
CA PHE A 63 6.16 1.49 6.20
C PHE A 63 6.66 0.09 6.58
N SER A 64 7.80 -0.05 7.27
CA SER A 64 8.20 -1.34 7.84
C SER A 64 7.30 -1.73 9.03
N SER A 65 7.08 -3.02 9.23
CA SER A 65 6.36 -3.54 10.40
C SER A 65 7.09 -3.34 11.72
N THR A 66 6.34 -3.10 12.79
CA THR A 66 6.84 -2.91 14.16
C THR A 66 6.84 -4.21 14.96
N ASN A 67 7.17 -5.35 14.33
CA ASN A 67 7.15 -6.63 15.04
C ASN A 67 8.27 -6.69 16.11
N PRO A 68 8.09 -7.43 17.22
CA PRO A 68 9.07 -7.47 18.29
C PRO A 68 10.48 -7.83 17.84
N SER A 69 10.62 -8.83 16.96
CA SER A 69 11.96 -9.30 16.57
C SER A 69 12.67 -8.35 15.60
N SER A 70 11.97 -7.42 14.93
CA SER A 70 12.61 -6.37 14.11
C SER A 70 13.43 -5.36 14.92
N ARG A 71 13.31 -5.34 16.26
CA ARG A 71 14.18 -4.50 17.12
C ARG A 71 15.65 -4.87 17.03
N GLU A 72 15.93 -6.14 16.77
CA GLU A 72 17.28 -6.68 16.84
C GLU A 72 17.73 -7.18 15.47
N GLY A 73 18.84 -6.60 14.97
CA GLY A 73 19.53 -7.08 13.78
C GLY A 73 18.78 -6.93 12.45
N PHE A 74 17.58 -6.30 12.43
CA PHE A 74 16.81 -6.05 11.21
C PHE A 74 17.15 -4.70 10.58
N PHE A 75 17.06 -3.58 11.32
CA PHE A 75 17.39 -2.25 10.79
C PHE A 75 18.90 -2.00 10.85
N THR A 76 19.62 -2.56 9.87
CA THR A 76 21.07 -2.38 9.71
C THR A 76 21.38 -1.12 8.89
N SER A 77 22.60 -0.58 9.01
CA SER A 77 23.00 0.67 8.33
C SER A 77 22.93 0.59 6.81
N ASP A 78 23.09 -0.59 6.21
CA ASP A 78 22.90 -0.82 4.76
C ASP A 78 21.43 -0.83 4.34
N PHE A 79 20.53 -1.20 5.27
CA PHE A 79 19.09 -1.24 5.01
C PHE A 79 18.41 0.11 5.27
N LEU A 80 18.76 0.75 6.39
CA LEU A 80 18.25 2.05 6.82
C LEU A 80 19.40 2.83 7.48
N PRO A 81 20.11 3.70 6.74
CA PRO A 81 21.31 4.34 7.24
C PRO A 81 21.01 5.45 8.25
N PRO A 82 21.92 5.71 9.20
CA PRO A 82 21.86 6.90 10.04
C PRO A 82 21.77 8.19 9.19
N PRO A 83 21.06 9.23 9.65
CA PRO A 83 20.45 9.38 10.96
C PRO A 83 19.06 8.74 11.10
N LEU A 84 18.60 7.99 10.10
CA LEU A 84 17.28 7.38 10.15
C LEU A 84 17.24 6.27 11.18
N ASP A 85 16.33 6.41 12.14
CA ASP A 85 16.03 5.39 13.13
C ASP A 85 14.53 5.06 13.07
N PHE A 86 14.23 3.82 12.72
CA PHE A 86 12.86 3.33 12.68
C PHE A 86 12.16 3.45 14.03
N TRP A 87 12.87 3.19 15.13
CA TRP A 87 12.29 3.14 16.48
C TRP A 87 12.21 4.50 17.17
N ALA A 88 12.87 5.53 16.63
CA ALA A 88 12.83 6.89 17.17
C ALA A 88 11.48 7.58 16.94
N LEU A 89 10.70 7.17 15.92
CA LEU A 89 9.40 7.77 15.62
C LEU A 89 8.31 7.20 16.54
N SER A 90 7.56 8.10 17.18
CA SER A 90 6.29 7.76 17.81
C SER A 90 5.28 7.22 16.78
N TRP A 91 4.21 6.59 17.26
CA TRP A 91 3.19 6.07 16.36
C TRP A 91 2.45 7.22 15.65
N GLU A 92 2.27 8.37 16.30
CA GLU A 92 1.66 9.58 15.72
C GLU A 92 2.53 10.15 14.59
N GLU A 93 3.84 10.30 14.83
CA GLU A 93 4.78 10.82 13.84
C GLU A 93 4.87 9.88 12.63
N ARG A 94 4.93 8.57 12.87
CA ARG A 94 4.92 7.57 11.78
C ARG A 94 3.63 7.64 10.98
N GLN A 95 2.47 7.73 11.63
CA GLN A 95 1.17 7.85 10.94
C GLN A 95 1.10 9.10 10.06
N LYS A 96 1.58 10.25 10.58
CA LYS A 96 1.65 11.51 9.83
C LYS A 96 2.60 11.39 8.66
N LEU A 97 3.78 10.79 8.87
CA LEU A 97 4.77 10.56 7.83
C LEU A 97 4.20 9.66 6.73
N GLN A 98 3.61 8.51 7.07
CA GLN A 98 2.97 7.61 6.12
C GLN A 98 1.94 8.33 5.25
N THR A 99 1.03 9.08 5.86
CA THR A 99 0.00 9.86 5.16
C THR A 99 0.63 10.88 4.21
N THR A 100 1.66 11.58 4.66
CA THR A 100 2.33 12.63 3.88
C THR A 100 3.13 12.06 2.71
N LEU A 101 3.86 10.97 2.92
CA LEU A 101 4.62 10.29 1.88
C LEU A 101 3.69 9.68 0.83
N LEU A 102 2.60 9.03 1.24
CA LEU A 102 1.58 8.51 0.31
C LEU A 102 1.00 9.59 -0.60
N ALA A 103 0.89 10.84 -0.13
CA ALA A 103 0.41 11.95 -0.96
C ALA A 103 1.45 12.45 -1.99
N CYS A 104 2.73 12.13 -1.85
CA CYS A 104 3.79 12.64 -2.73
C CYS A 104 3.77 12.02 -4.13
N ARG A 105 4.07 12.80 -5.18
CA ARG A 105 4.01 12.33 -6.57
C ARG A 105 4.97 11.17 -6.87
N TRP A 106 6.17 11.18 -6.27
CA TRP A 106 7.18 10.13 -6.43
C TRP A 106 6.81 8.80 -5.77
N CYS A 107 5.84 8.81 -4.86
CA CYS A 107 5.43 7.64 -4.09
C CYS A 107 4.46 6.79 -4.92
N THR A 108 4.99 5.94 -5.79
CA THR A 108 4.21 5.15 -6.76
C THR A 108 4.09 3.69 -6.36
N PHE A 109 3.15 2.98 -6.98
CA PHE A 109 3.01 1.52 -6.83
C PHE A 109 4.28 0.76 -7.20
N SER A 110 4.92 1.11 -8.32
CA SER A 110 6.15 0.46 -8.79
C SER A 110 7.29 0.61 -7.78
N LEU A 111 7.41 1.79 -7.17
CA LEU A 111 8.39 2.03 -6.12
C LEU A 111 8.08 1.20 -4.87
N PHE A 112 6.80 1.12 -4.46
CA PHE A 112 6.39 0.23 -3.37
C PHE A 112 6.75 -1.22 -3.66
N ARG A 113 6.38 -1.76 -4.83
CA ARG A 113 6.67 -3.15 -5.22
C ARG A 113 8.17 -3.47 -5.16
N ARG A 114 9.01 -2.56 -5.65
CA ARG A 114 10.46 -2.69 -5.50
C ARG A 114 10.89 -2.75 -4.03
N CYS A 115 10.38 -1.82 -3.21
CA CYS A 115 10.69 -1.81 -1.78
C CYS A 115 10.18 -3.06 -1.05
N GLN A 116 9.03 -3.62 -1.44
CA GLN A 116 8.48 -4.86 -0.87
C GLN A 116 9.42 -6.04 -1.14
N ARG A 117 9.84 -6.21 -2.39
CA ARG A 117 10.76 -7.26 -2.81
C ARG A 117 12.08 -7.19 -2.04
N GLU A 118 12.67 -6.00 -1.98
CA GLU A 118 13.91 -5.76 -1.23
C GLU A 118 13.73 -5.99 0.28
N TYR A 119 12.58 -5.60 0.84
CA TYR A 119 12.24 -5.81 2.25
C TYR A 119 12.12 -7.31 2.58
N VAL A 120 11.44 -8.08 1.72
CA VAL A 120 11.29 -9.54 1.87
C VAL A 120 12.65 -10.23 1.76
N ALA A 121 13.45 -9.89 0.75
CA ALA A 121 14.80 -10.44 0.60
C ALA A 121 15.68 -10.12 1.83
N HIS A 122 15.58 -8.90 2.36
CA HIS A 122 16.28 -8.50 3.58
C HIS A 122 15.80 -9.29 4.82
N ALA A 123 14.49 -9.46 4.97
CA ALA A 123 13.91 -10.24 6.06
C ALA A 123 14.41 -11.69 6.03
N ILE A 124 14.40 -12.32 4.86
CA ILE A 124 14.92 -13.69 4.68
C ILE A 124 16.41 -13.73 5.04
N ARG A 125 17.23 -12.86 4.44
CA ARG A 125 18.67 -12.83 4.70
C ARG A 125 19.01 -12.66 6.18
N ARG A 126 18.28 -11.80 6.91
CA ARG A 126 18.61 -11.46 8.30
C ARG A 126 17.99 -12.43 9.30
N LYS A 127 16.76 -12.89 9.06
CA LYS A 127 15.99 -13.66 10.04
C LYS A 127 15.99 -15.15 9.76
N CYS A 128 16.34 -15.57 8.55
CA CYS A 128 16.54 -16.98 8.20
C CYS A 128 18.01 -17.40 8.19
N ALA A 129 18.94 -16.56 8.67
CA ALA A 129 20.38 -16.84 8.58
C ALA A 129 20.83 -18.13 9.30
N GLY A 130 20.15 -18.53 10.39
CA GLY A 130 20.41 -19.78 11.10
C GLY A 130 19.43 -20.91 10.75
N LEU A 131 18.78 -20.81 9.57
CA LEU A 131 17.84 -21.81 9.07
C LEU A 131 18.45 -22.57 7.91
N VAL A 132 18.32 -23.89 7.95
CA VAL A 132 18.73 -24.80 6.88
C VAL A 132 17.49 -25.27 6.12
N PHE A 133 17.46 -25.02 4.82
CA PHE A 133 16.37 -25.40 3.92
C PHE A 133 16.78 -26.58 3.05
N HIS A 134 15.80 -27.31 2.51
CA HIS A 134 16.06 -28.31 1.47
C HIS A 134 16.60 -27.62 0.20
N GLN A 135 17.37 -28.34 -0.63
CA GLN A 135 18.00 -27.76 -1.82
C GLN A 135 16.97 -27.16 -2.79
N ASP A 136 15.85 -27.84 -3.01
CA ASP A 136 14.76 -27.33 -3.85
C ASP A 136 14.14 -26.04 -3.30
N ASP A 137 14.00 -25.95 -1.96
CA ASP A 137 13.47 -24.77 -1.28
C ASP A 137 14.44 -23.59 -1.35
N MET A 138 15.74 -23.85 -1.29
CA MET A 138 16.79 -22.83 -1.50
C MET A 138 16.72 -22.25 -2.92
N SER A 139 16.57 -23.09 -3.94
CA SER A 139 16.41 -22.62 -5.33
C SER A 139 15.16 -21.73 -5.49
N LEU A 140 14.09 -22.00 -4.74
CA LEU A 140 12.91 -21.13 -4.71
C LEU A 140 13.19 -19.79 -4.02
N LEU A 141 13.94 -19.77 -2.93
CA LEU A 141 14.34 -18.54 -2.21
C LEU A 141 15.30 -17.66 -3.03
N GLU A 142 16.15 -18.27 -3.86
CA GLU A 142 17.05 -17.55 -4.76
C GLU A 142 16.32 -16.90 -5.94
N ASN A 143 15.15 -17.44 -6.33
CA ASN A 143 14.37 -16.97 -7.49
C ASN A 143 12.99 -16.41 -7.10
N LEU A 144 12.93 -15.61 -6.03
CA LEU A 144 11.69 -14.97 -5.60
C LEU A 144 11.22 -13.86 -6.56
N ASP A 145 12.13 -13.26 -7.32
CA ASP A 145 11.83 -12.13 -8.21
C ASP A 145 10.74 -12.47 -9.23
N ALA A 146 10.81 -13.67 -9.84
CA ALA A 146 9.81 -14.13 -10.78
C ALA A 146 8.40 -14.23 -10.18
N ARG A 147 8.29 -14.51 -8.87
CA ARG A 147 7.01 -14.57 -8.14
C ARG A 147 6.48 -13.19 -7.78
N PHE A 148 7.35 -12.19 -7.59
CA PHE A 148 6.92 -10.81 -7.38
C PHE A 148 6.41 -10.14 -8.65
N ASP A 149 6.83 -10.62 -9.83
CA ASP A 149 6.36 -10.12 -11.11
C ASP A 149 4.94 -10.61 -11.46
N ASP A 150 4.56 -11.81 -10.98
CA ASP A 150 3.21 -12.38 -11.13
C ASP A 150 2.49 -12.57 -9.79
N VAL A 151 1.94 -11.49 -9.26
CA VAL A 151 1.15 -11.50 -8.01
C VAL A 151 -0.35 -11.75 -8.24
N ASP A 152 -0.80 -11.87 -9.48
CA ASP A 152 -2.24 -11.94 -9.76
C ASP A 152 -2.83 -13.29 -9.29
N GLY A 153 -2.02 -14.36 -9.22
CA GLY A 153 -2.38 -15.65 -8.62
C GLY A 153 -2.14 -15.81 -7.10
N CYS A 154 -1.63 -14.77 -6.43
CA CYS A 154 -1.34 -14.81 -4.99
C CYS A 154 -2.59 -14.56 -4.14
N ASP A 155 -2.49 -14.71 -2.84
CA ASP A 155 -3.52 -14.35 -1.88
C ASP A 155 -3.70 -12.83 -1.81
N TRP A 156 -4.93 -12.37 -2.06
CA TRP A 156 -5.33 -10.96 -1.99
C TRP A 156 -6.14 -10.62 -0.73
N ALA A 157 -6.32 -11.57 0.18
CA ALA A 157 -7.16 -11.47 1.37
C ALA A 157 -8.56 -10.90 1.05
N ILE A 158 -9.23 -11.47 0.03
CA ILE A 158 -10.53 -10.98 -0.48
C ILE A 158 -11.57 -10.90 0.65
N ASP A 159 -11.53 -11.83 1.60
CA ASP A 159 -12.41 -11.85 2.78
C ASP A 159 -11.85 -11.10 4.00
N GLY A 160 -10.85 -10.25 3.79
CA GLY A 160 -10.16 -9.49 4.84
C GLY A 160 -9.23 -10.33 5.72
N ARG A 161 -8.95 -11.59 5.34
CA ARG A 161 -8.02 -12.48 6.05
C ARG A 161 -7.01 -13.08 5.09
N ARG A 162 -5.74 -13.08 5.51
CA ARG A 162 -4.66 -13.79 4.81
C ARG A 162 -4.79 -15.30 5.06
N GLY A 163 -4.54 -16.09 4.03
CA GLY A 163 -4.34 -17.52 4.08
C GLY A 163 -2.98 -17.89 4.65
N LYS A 164 -2.56 -19.15 4.45
CA LYS A 164 -1.37 -19.73 5.10
C LYS A 164 -0.02 -19.20 4.60
N GLY A 165 -0.01 -18.48 3.47
CA GLY A 165 1.17 -18.07 2.70
C GLY A 165 1.06 -18.54 1.25
N ASP A 166 1.53 -17.72 0.31
CA ASP A 166 1.65 -18.08 -1.11
C ASP A 166 2.77 -19.11 -1.33
N LEU A 167 3.82 -19.01 -0.50
CA LEU A 167 4.91 -19.98 -0.42
C LEU A 167 5.16 -20.30 1.05
N VAL A 168 5.23 -21.59 1.40
CA VAL A 168 5.51 -22.05 2.76
C VAL A 168 6.61 -23.10 2.70
N LEU A 169 7.78 -22.75 3.22
CA LEU A 169 8.98 -23.60 3.17
C LEU A 169 9.28 -24.17 4.57
N PRO A 170 9.47 -25.48 4.72
CA PRO A 170 9.98 -26.06 5.94
C PRO A 170 11.47 -25.72 6.11
N ALA A 171 11.90 -25.51 7.35
CA ALA A 171 13.29 -25.26 7.66
C ALA A 171 13.71 -25.92 8.98
N GLN A 172 14.99 -26.24 9.07
CA GLN A 172 15.65 -26.78 10.26
C GLN A 172 16.45 -25.68 10.94
N LEU A 173 16.58 -25.74 12.26
CA LEU A 173 17.54 -24.87 12.95
C LEU A 173 18.94 -25.45 12.75
N GLU A 174 19.91 -24.57 12.48
CA GLU A 174 21.32 -24.93 12.46
C GLU A 174 21.75 -25.27 13.90
N THR A 175 21.71 -26.55 14.29
CA THR A 175 22.11 -27.01 15.62
C THR A 175 23.60 -27.37 15.67
N ASP A 176 24.31 -26.86 16.68
CA ASP A 176 25.74 -27.11 16.91
C ASP A 176 26.10 -28.54 17.37
N SER A 177 25.17 -29.49 17.51
CA SER A 177 25.53 -30.83 18.02
C SER A 177 24.57 -31.97 17.63
N THR A 178 25.21 -33.06 17.18
CA THR A 178 24.79 -34.47 17.01
C THR A 178 23.78 -34.86 15.92
N PRO A 179 24.13 -35.84 15.05
CA PRO A 179 23.25 -36.35 14.01
C PRO A 179 22.23 -37.30 14.64
N SER A 180 21.01 -36.81 14.88
CA SER A 180 19.90 -37.69 15.23
C SER A 180 19.35 -38.35 13.97
N THR A 181 19.69 -39.62 13.80
CA THR A 181 19.08 -40.56 12.86
C THR A 181 17.60 -40.77 13.22
N SER A 182 16.69 -39.99 12.63
CA SER A 182 15.36 -40.44 12.17
C SER A 182 14.44 -39.26 11.80
N SER A 183 13.93 -39.29 10.57
CA SER A 183 12.96 -38.37 9.96
C SER A 183 13.42 -36.91 9.81
N SER A 184 13.10 -36.30 8.66
CA SER A 184 13.28 -34.86 8.41
C SER A 184 12.53 -34.06 9.48
N ARG A 185 13.24 -33.69 10.56
CA ARG A 185 12.70 -32.85 11.62
C ARG A 185 12.45 -31.48 11.00
N ILE A 186 11.24 -30.95 11.09
CA ILE A 186 10.92 -29.58 10.66
C ILE A 186 10.86 -28.75 11.94
N ASP A 187 11.77 -27.79 12.11
CA ASP A 187 11.81 -26.94 13.31
C ASP A 187 11.06 -25.63 13.11
N ARG A 188 11.02 -25.12 11.87
CA ARG A 188 10.39 -23.85 11.51
C ARG A 188 9.68 -23.95 10.16
N LYS A 189 8.71 -23.06 9.95
CA LYS A 189 8.09 -22.81 8.63
C LYS A 189 8.27 -21.34 8.28
N VAL A 190 8.78 -21.07 7.09
CA VAL A 190 8.88 -19.72 6.52
C VAL A 190 7.76 -19.54 5.52
N ALA A 191 6.81 -18.67 5.84
CA ALA A 191 5.67 -18.34 5.00
C ALA A 191 5.88 -16.96 4.36
N ILE A 192 5.65 -16.87 3.05
CA ILE A 192 5.79 -15.64 2.26
C ILE A 192 4.46 -15.31 1.60
N TRP A 193 4.05 -14.04 1.67
CA TRP A 193 2.92 -13.49 0.92
C TRP A 193 3.42 -12.40 -0.03
N PHE A 194 3.43 -12.69 -1.32
CA PHE A 194 4.03 -11.81 -2.33
C PHE A 194 3.20 -10.56 -2.55
N HIS A 195 1.86 -10.69 -2.59
CA HIS A 195 0.97 -9.54 -2.75
C HIS A 195 1.17 -8.53 -1.61
N PHE A 196 1.34 -9.01 -0.37
CA PHE A 196 1.49 -8.17 0.83
C PHE A 196 2.93 -7.77 1.13
N GLY A 197 3.93 -8.32 0.42
CA GLY A 197 5.34 -8.10 0.73
C GLY A 197 5.68 -8.53 2.15
N ALA A 198 5.20 -9.70 2.55
CA ALA A 198 5.26 -10.17 3.93
C ALA A 198 5.97 -11.52 4.07
N VAL A 199 6.70 -11.69 5.18
CA VAL A 199 7.39 -12.92 5.59
C VAL A 199 7.08 -13.20 7.06
N GLN A 200 6.75 -14.45 7.37
CA GLN A 200 6.59 -14.92 8.73
C GLN A 200 7.44 -16.17 8.94
N ILE A 201 8.15 -16.22 10.06
CA ILE A 201 8.85 -17.41 10.53
C ILE A 201 8.09 -17.91 11.75
N ARG A 202 7.59 -19.13 11.69
CA ARG A 202 6.72 -19.69 12.75
C ARG A 202 7.09 -21.12 13.09
N GLU A 203 6.59 -21.60 14.22
CA GLU A 203 6.73 -23.01 14.58
C GLU A 203 5.81 -23.91 13.74
N PRO A 204 6.14 -25.20 13.55
CA PRO A 204 5.42 -26.07 12.62
C PRO A 204 3.94 -26.30 12.98
N HIS A 205 3.63 -26.22 14.28
CA HIS A 205 2.31 -26.49 14.88
C HIS A 205 1.65 -25.24 15.47
N GLU A 206 2.24 -24.05 15.29
CA GLU A 206 1.63 -22.83 15.78
C GLU A 206 0.31 -22.58 15.03
N VAL A 207 -0.78 -22.41 15.79
CA VAL A 207 -2.06 -21.95 15.25
C VAL A 207 -1.80 -20.60 14.56
N TYR A 208 -2.44 -20.36 13.41
CA TYR A 208 -2.20 -19.17 12.60
C TYR A 208 -2.52 -17.88 13.38
N TYR A 209 -1.50 -17.31 14.02
CA TYR A 209 -1.50 -15.98 14.59
C TYR A 209 -0.53 -15.12 13.78
N GLU A 210 -0.89 -13.87 13.51
CA GLU A 210 -0.02 -12.91 12.81
C GLU A 210 1.07 -12.35 13.75
N ASN A 211 1.69 -13.23 14.54
CA ASN A 211 2.81 -12.89 15.39
C ASN A 211 4.06 -12.75 14.53
N ASP A 212 4.88 -11.76 14.86
CA ASP A 212 6.20 -11.55 14.27
C ASP A 212 6.26 -11.49 12.74
N LEU A 213 5.21 -10.95 12.11
CA LEU A 213 5.10 -10.78 10.66
C LEU A 213 5.98 -9.60 10.21
N PHE A 214 6.96 -9.86 9.37
CA PHE A 214 7.75 -8.84 8.67
C PHE A 214 6.97 -8.43 7.43
N ARG A 215 6.56 -7.17 7.33
CA ARG A 215 5.86 -6.70 6.12
C ARG A 215 6.17 -5.26 5.78
N LEU A 216 6.07 -4.99 4.49
CA LEU A 216 6.04 -3.64 3.92
C LEU A 216 5.03 -3.66 2.75
N PRO A 217 4.08 -2.71 2.67
CA PRO A 217 3.79 -1.69 3.65
C PRO A 217 3.07 -2.24 4.91
N CYS A 218 3.37 -1.63 6.05
CA CYS A 218 2.67 -1.84 7.30
C CYS A 218 2.16 -0.49 7.82
N SER A 219 0.84 -0.37 7.99
CA SER A 219 0.23 0.79 8.65
C SER A 219 0.39 0.69 10.18
N VAL A 220 0.28 1.83 10.86
CA VAL A 220 0.21 1.89 12.33
C VAL A 220 -1.09 1.26 12.80
N ALA A 221 -1.01 0.28 13.72
CA ALA A 221 -2.17 -0.52 14.13
C ALA A 221 -3.27 0.29 14.84
N ILE A 222 -2.87 1.24 15.71
CA ILE A 222 -3.79 2.04 16.55
C ILE A 222 -4.55 3.04 15.69
N ARG A 223 -3.83 3.85 14.91
CA ARG A 223 -4.38 4.85 14.01
C ARG A 223 -3.72 4.72 12.65
N PRO A 224 -4.39 4.13 11.65
CA PRO A 224 -3.79 3.93 10.35
C PRO A 224 -3.51 5.25 9.62
N GLY A 225 -2.59 5.22 8.66
CA GLY A 225 -2.41 6.32 7.72
C GLY A 225 -3.62 6.47 6.79
N ARG A 226 -3.78 7.64 6.18
CA ARG A 226 -4.86 7.91 5.22
C ARG A 226 -4.47 7.51 3.80
N ILE A 227 -5.36 6.85 3.07
CA ILE A 227 -5.21 6.61 1.63
C ILE A 227 -5.15 7.97 0.90
N PRO A 228 -4.19 8.21 -0.01
CA PRO A 228 -4.01 9.53 -0.62
C PRO A 228 -5.04 9.81 -1.72
N ASP A 229 -5.48 11.06 -1.86
CA ASP A 229 -6.46 11.46 -2.88
C ASP A 229 -6.01 11.16 -4.31
N LYS A 230 -4.70 11.15 -4.57
CA LYS A 230 -4.13 10.93 -5.91
C LYS A 230 -4.44 9.53 -6.49
N VAL A 231 -4.71 8.53 -5.64
CA VAL A 231 -5.09 7.17 -6.10
C VAL A 231 -6.60 6.98 -6.20
N LEU A 232 -7.38 7.99 -5.81
CA LEU A 232 -8.85 7.99 -5.80
C LEU A 232 -9.47 8.96 -6.81
N ARG A 233 -8.64 9.51 -7.71
CA ARG A 233 -9.03 10.51 -8.70
C ARG A 233 -8.61 10.04 -10.08
N SER A 234 -9.35 10.51 -11.08
CA SER A 234 -9.04 10.31 -12.50
C SER A 234 -7.64 10.85 -12.85
N PRO A 235 -6.91 10.24 -13.81
CA PRO A 235 -7.25 9.01 -14.54
C PRO A 235 -7.29 7.78 -13.61
N TRP A 236 -8.04 6.74 -13.99
CA TRP A 236 -8.15 5.49 -13.23
C TRP A 236 -7.38 4.37 -13.96
N SER A 237 -6.09 4.27 -13.69
CA SER A 237 -5.20 3.25 -14.28
C SER A 237 -5.15 1.97 -13.46
N ASP A 238 -4.73 0.87 -14.08
CA ASP A 238 -4.52 -0.40 -13.37
C ASP A 238 -3.51 -0.28 -12.23
N SER A 239 -2.45 0.49 -12.43
CA SER A 239 -1.46 0.73 -11.38
C SER A 239 -2.06 1.46 -10.18
N GLN A 240 -3.03 2.37 -10.36
CA GLN A 240 -3.71 3.04 -9.24
C GLN A 240 -4.60 2.07 -8.48
N PHE A 241 -5.34 1.20 -9.15
CA PHE A 241 -6.14 0.19 -8.48
C PHE A 241 -5.30 -0.85 -7.77
N LYS A 242 -4.20 -1.32 -8.37
CA LYS A 242 -3.27 -2.22 -7.69
C LYS A 242 -2.64 -1.55 -6.46
N PHE A 243 -2.37 -0.25 -6.52
CA PHE A 243 -1.90 0.50 -5.35
C PHE A 243 -2.99 0.66 -4.29
N LEU A 244 -4.20 1.02 -4.71
CA LEU A 244 -5.34 1.19 -3.82
C LEU A 244 -5.66 -0.11 -3.08
N GLN A 245 -5.67 -1.23 -3.81
CA GLN A 245 -5.87 -2.57 -3.26
C GLN A 245 -4.82 -2.90 -2.19
N LEU A 246 -3.53 -2.64 -2.48
CA LEU A 246 -2.44 -2.85 -1.51
C LEU A 246 -2.63 -2.05 -0.21
N LEU A 247 -3.25 -0.87 -0.28
CA LEU A 247 -3.47 -0.01 0.88
C LEU A 247 -4.80 -0.26 1.59
N SER A 248 -5.78 -0.85 0.90
CA SER A 248 -7.20 -0.82 1.25
C SER A 248 -7.56 -1.38 2.63
N THR A 249 -6.85 -2.42 3.08
CA THR A 249 -7.10 -3.11 4.35
C THR A 249 -6.35 -2.50 5.54
N ASP A 250 -5.24 -1.81 5.28
CA ASP A 250 -4.33 -1.30 6.32
C ASP A 250 -4.41 0.21 6.53
N PHE A 251 -4.79 0.95 5.48
CA PHE A 251 -4.93 2.39 5.49
C PHE A 251 -6.40 2.76 5.42
N TYR A 252 -6.76 3.89 6.01
CA TYR A 252 -8.17 4.28 6.04
C TYR A 252 -8.56 5.10 4.81
N LEU A 253 -9.77 4.87 4.33
CA LEU A 253 -10.39 5.64 3.25
C LEU A 253 -11.21 6.81 3.81
N ASP A 254 -12.15 6.49 4.68
CA ASP A 254 -13.07 7.39 5.36
C ASP A 254 -12.70 7.53 6.84
N GLU A 255 -12.96 8.71 7.40
CA GLU A 255 -12.73 9.01 8.81
C GLU A 255 -13.70 8.24 9.72
N ASP A 256 -14.94 8.03 9.27
CA ASP A 256 -16.00 7.32 9.99
C ASP A 256 -16.69 6.28 9.09
N GLU A 257 -16.88 5.06 9.60
CA GLU A 257 -17.63 3.99 8.94
C GLU A 257 -19.12 4.33 8.76
N VAL A 258 -19.73 5.02 9.73
CA VAL A 258 -21.17 5.34 9.72
C VAL A 258 -21.46 6.53 8.81
N SER A 259 -20.48 7.44 8.64
CA SER A 259 -20.56 8.60 7.77
C SER A 259 -19.43 8.58 6.72
N PRO A 260 -19.54 7.71 5.69
CA PRO A 260 -18.47 7.51 4.72
C PRO A 260 -18.49 8.61 3.64
N GLU A 261 -18.13 9.84 4.01
CA GLU A 261 -18.25 11.03 3.16
C GLU A 261 -17.43 10.93 1.87
N ARG A 262 -16.19 10.46 1.97
CA ARG A 262 -15.21 10.55 0.88
C ARG A 262 -15.48 9.49 -0.18
N SER A 263 -15.73 8.25 0.24
CA SER A 263 -16.12 7.18 -0.67
C SER A 263 -17.51 7.41 -1.28
N SER A 264 -18.44 8.04 -0.54
CA SER A 264 -19.74 8.45 -1.09
C SER A 264 -19.58 9.53 -2.17
N GLU A 265 -18.76 10.54 -1.93
CA GLU A 265 -18.47 11.58 -2.92
C GLU A 265 -17.79 11.01 -4.19
N ILE A 266 -16.91 10.00 -4.05
CA ILE A 266 -16.34 9.30 -5.21
C ILE A 266 -17.43 8.54 -5.97
N THR A 267 -18.29 7.81 -5.26
CA THR A 267 -19.43 7.07 -5.85
C THR A 267 -20.35 7.99 -6.64
N TYR A 268 -20.72 9.11 -6.03
CA TYR A 268 -21.49 10.18 -6.67
C TYR A 268 -20.87 10.61 -8.00
N ARG A 269 -19.57 10.94 -8.00
CA ARG A 269 -18.84 11.38 -9.19
C ARG A 269 -18.81 10.32 -10.28
N LEU A 270 -18.62 9.05 -9.91
CA LEU A 270 -18.54 7.94 -10.86
C LEU A 270 -19.88 7.68 -11.55
N ILE A 271 -20.98 7.65 -10.79
CA ILE A 271 -22.34 7.50 -11.34
C ILE A 271 -22.67 8.71 -12.23
N ARG A 272 -22.46 9.93 -11.73
CA ARG A 272 -22.76 11.16 -12.48
C ARG A 272 -21.97 11.27 -13.78
N LYS A 273 -20.69 10.89 -13.78
CA LYS A 273 -19.82 10.90 -14.98
C LYS A 273 -19.89 9.60 -15.79
N ARG A 274 -20.78 8.67 -15.42
CA ARG A 274 -20.99 7.38 -16.08
C ARG A 274 -19.69 6.56 -16.27
N LYS A 275 -18.82 6.58 -15.26
CA LYS A 275 -17.55 5.84 -15.23
C LYS A 275 -17.75 4.46 -14.59
N ILE A 276 -18.27 3.51 -15.38
CA ILE A 276 -18.65 2.17 -14.89
C ILE A 276 -17.46 1.33 -14.41
N GLU A 277 -16.36 1.30 -15.17
CA GLU A 277 -15.28 0.37 -14.87
C GLU A 277 -14.60 0.66 -13.52
N PRO A 278 -14.26 1.93 -13.20
CA PRO A 278 -13.81 2.28 -11.85
C PRO A 278 -14.83 1.96 -10.76
N PHE A 279 -16.12 2.21 -11.01
CA PHE A 279 -17.18 1.92 -10.05
C PHE A 279 -17.24 0.44 -9.69
N ARG A 280 -17.25 -0.45 -10.71
CA ARG A 280 -17.25 -1.90 -10.52
C ARG A 280 -16.05 -2.37 -9.72
N ARG A 281 -14.84 -1.88 -10.04
CA ARG A 281 -13.63 -2.27 -9.33
C ARG A 281 -13.67 -1.86 -7.87
N LEU A 282 -14.05 -0.61 -7.57
CA LEU A 282 -14.17 -0.13 -6.20
C LEU A 282 -15.24 -0.91 -5.41
N LEU A 283 -16.36 -1.27 -6.05
CA LEU A 283 -17.47 -1.97 -5.40
C LEU A 283 -17.06 -3.33 -4.79
N ARG A 284 -16.04 -3.97 -5.37
CA ARG A 284 -15.49 -5.26 -4.95
C ARG A 284 -14.38 -5.15 -3.91
N MET A 285 -13.86 -3.95 -3.67
CA MET A 285 -12.73 -3.74 -2.77
C MET A 285 -13.23 -3.46 -1.34
N PRO A 286 -12.68 -4.15 -0.32
CA PRO A 286 -12.94 -3.81 1.07
C PRO A 286 -12.07 -2.62 1.48
N PHE A 287 -12.60 -1.72 2.30
CA PHE A 287 -11.86 -0.58 2.84
C PHE A 287 -12.07 -0.43 4.34
N ARG A 288 -11.03 0.04 5.02
CA ARG A 288 -11.08 0.37 6.43
C ARG A 288 -11.47 1.84 6.64
N ALA A 289 -12.29 2.12 7.66
CA ALA A 289 -12.50 3.46 8.20
C ALA A 289 -11.51 3.76 9.35
N ALA A 290 -11.23 5.02 9.66
CA ALA A 290 -10.24 5.35 10.71
C ALA A 290 -10.68 4.88 12.11
N ASN A 291 -11.99 4.96 12.40
CA ASN A 291 -12.59 4.56 13.67
C ASN A 291 -12.92 3.07 13.77
N CYS A 292 -12.84 2.31 12.67
CA CYS A 292 -13.15 0.88 12.64
C CYS A 292 -11.91 0.05 12.25
N ARG A 293 -11.78 -1.14 12.83
CA ARG A 293 -10.71 -2.09 12.47
C ARG A 293 -11.13 -3.08 11.40
N VAL A 294 -12.42 -3.31 11.26
CA VAL A 294 -12.97 -4.27 10.31
C VAL A 294 -13.14 -3.56 8.97
N PRO A 295 -12.54 -4.08 7.88
CA PRO A 295 -12.82 -3.56 6.55
C PRO A 295 -14.29 -3.77 6.18
N ALA A 296 -14.92 -2.74 5.64
CA ALA A 296 -16.26 -2.79 5.10
C ALA A 296 -16.21 -2.76 3.57
N ARG A 297 -17.25 -3.25 2.91
CA ARG A 297 -17.38 -3.10 1.46
C ARG A 297 -17.58 -1.63 1.10
N TRP A 298 -17.17 -1.25 -0.11
CA TRP A 298 -17.41 0.10 -0.63
C TRP A 298 -18.87 0.55 -0.45
N PRO A 299 -19.13 1.76 0.05
CA PRO A 299 -20.47 2.12 0.51
C PRO A 299 -21.43 2.47 -0.62
N LEU A 300 -22.70 2.09 -0.41
CA LEU A 300 -23.84 2.47 -1.23
C LEU A 300 -24.94 3.02 -0.32
N GLN A 301 -25.26 4.31 -0.46
CA GLN A 301 -26.30 5.00 0.32
C GLN A 301 -27.57 5.15 -0.52
N SER A 302 -28.71 5.46 0.13
CA SER A 302 -30.00 5.71 -0.55
C SER A 302 -29.92 6.78 -1.64
N SER A 303 -29.09 7.80 -1.42
CA SER A 303 -28.78 8.84 -2.41
C SER A 303 -28.12 8.27 -3.67
N HIS A 304 -27.27 7.24 -3.56
CA HIS A 304 -26.63 6.60 -4.70
C HIS A 304 -27.62 5.82 -5.56
N TYR A 305 -28.54 5.05 -4.95
CA TYR A 305 -29.60 4.37 -5.70
C TYR A 305 -30.49 5.37 -6.45
N SER A 306 -30.83 6.49 -5.80
CA SER A 306 -31.57 7.59 -6.43
C SER A 306 -30.83 8.21 -7.63
N LEU A 307 -29.50 8.32 -7.56
CA LEU A 307 -28.69 8.83 -8.67
C LEU A 307 -28.65 7.86 -9.83
N VAL A 308 -28.49 6.56 -9.56
CA VAL A 308 -28.55 5.54 -10.61
C VAL A 308 -29.93 5.58 -11.29
N ARG A 309 -31.01 5.74 -10.51
CA ARG A 309 -32.36 5.93 -11.06
C ARG A 309 -32.48 7.19 -11.92
N ARG A 310 -31.92 8.32 -11.47
CA ARG A 310 -32.03 9.61 -12.17
C ARG A 310 -31.21 9.66 -13.47
N TYR A 311 -30.05 8.99 -13.49
CA TYR A 311 -29.12 8.98 -14.62
C TYR A 311 -29.09 7.65 -15.36
N GLY A 312 -30.06 6.77 -15.09
CA GLY A 312 -30.15 5.44 -15.69
C GLY A 312 -30.38 5.54 -17.19
N SER A 313 -29.77 4.64 -17.96
CA SER A 313 -29.87 4.62 -19.42
C SER A 313 -30.98 3.68 -19.94
N GLY A 314 -31.98 3.36 -19.12
CA GLY A 314 -33.03 2.39 -19.43
C GLY A 314 -32.62 0.95 -19.15
N SER A 315 -33.37 -0.01 -19.71
CA SER A 315 -33.19 -1.45 -19.49
C SER A 315 -31.72 -1.88 -19.72
N GLY A 316 -31.17 -2.67 -18.78
CA GLY A 316 -29.79 -3.13 -18.84
C GLY A 316 -28.72 -2.10 -18.43
N ASP A 317 -29.08 -1.02 -17.71
CA ASP A 317 -28.12 -0.04 -17.22
C ASP A 317 -26.94 -0.71 -16.46
N PRO A 318 -25.68 -0.45 -16.86
CA PRO A 318 -24.55 -1.20 -16.35
C PRO A 318 -24.26 -0.95 -14.85
N PHE A 319 -24.63 0.22 -14.31
CA PHE A 319 -24.49 0.49 -12.88
C PHE A 319 -25.54 -0.29 -12.09
N VAL A 320 -26.79 -0.30 -12.56
CA VAL A 320 -27.87 -1.08 -11.95
C VAL A 320 -27.52 -2.57 -11.94
N MET A 321 -27.15 -3.12 -13.10
CA MET A 321 -26.81 -4.54 -13.22
C MET A 321 -25.63 -4.92 -12.33
N THR A 322 -24.61 -4.06 -12.21
CA THR A 322 -23.46 -4.31 -11.33
C THR A 322 -23.88 -4.33 -9.86
N ILE A 323 -24.72 -3.38 -9.41
CA ILE A 323 -25.22 -3.32 -8.03
C ILE A 323 -26.10 -4.54 -7.72
N LEU A 324 -27.04 -4.88 -8.62
CA LEU A 324 -27.95 -6.01 -8.44
C LEU A 324 -27.19 -7.34 -8.36
N ASN A 325 -26.20 -7.55 -9.24
CA ASN A 325 -25.45 -8.80 -9.28
C ASN A 325 -24.47 -8.96 -8.12
N GLU A 326 -23.80 -7.88 -7.71
CA GLU A 326 -22.70 -7.98 -6.73
C GLU A 326 -23.11 -7.63 -5.30
N ARG A 327 -24.20 -6.88 -5.12
CA ARG A 327 -24.60 -6.29 -3.84
C ARG A 327 -26.06 -6.54 -3.46
N TRP A 328 -26.75 -7.51 -4.07
CA TRP A 328 -28.17 -7.81 -3.85
C TRP A 328 -28.64 -7.79 -2.38
N ASN A 329 -27.83 -8.35 -1.48
CA ASN A 329 -28.17 -8.47 -0.05
C ASN A 329 -28.02 -7.15 0.72
N ASP A 330 -27.29 -6.18 0.17
CA ASP A 330 -26.99 -4.90 0.80
C ASP A 330 -27.98 -3.79 0.35
N ILE A 331 -28.90 -4.10 -0.57
CA ILE A 331 -29.86 -3.15 -1.14
C ILE A 331 -31.10 -3.03 -0.25
N PRO A 332 -31.46 -1.82 0.21
CA PRO A 332 -32.74 -1.56 0.88
C PRO A 332 -33.95 -1.99 0.03
N ALA A 333 -35.04 -2.42 0.68
CA ALA A 333 -36.21 -2.98 0.00
C ALA A 333 -36.85 -1.99 -1.01
N ASP A 334 -36.97 -0.72 -0.63
CA ASP A 334 -37.48 0.37 -1.47
C ASP A 334 -36.61 0.60 -2.72
N ALA A 335 -35.29 0.62 -2.54
CA ALA A 335 -34.34 0.77 -3.65
C ALA A 335 -34.34 -0.45 -4.58
N LYS A 336 -34.62 -1.64 -4.04
CA LYS A 336 -34.57 -2.90 -4.79
C LYS A 336 -35.69 -3.00 -5.83
N GLU A 337 -36.92 -2.67 -5.45
CA GLU A 337 -38.05 -2.64 -6.37
C GLU A 337 -37.81 -1.68 -7.54
N ASP A 338 -37.26 -0.50 -7.24
CA ASP A 338 -36.92 0.51 -8.26
C ASP A 338 -35.83 0.02 -9.22
N LEU A 339 -34.80 -0.67 -8.73
CA LEU A 339 -33.71 -1.19 -9.55
C LEU A 339 -34.16 -2.38 -10.41
N LEU A 340 -35.09 -3.21 -9.94
CA LEU A 340 -35.60 -4.36 -10.71
C LEU A 340 -36.31 -3.95 -12.01
N ARG A 341 -36.91 -2.74 -12.06
CA ARG A 341 -37.54 -2.21 -13.29
C ARG A 341 -36.56 -2.03 -14.46
N TYR A 342 -35.25 -2.02 -14.19
CA TYR A 342 -34.20 -1.97 -15.21
C TYR A 342 -33.86 -3.34 -15.82
N ILE A 343 -34.43 -4.43 -15.30
CA ILE A 343 -34.27 -5.78 -15.86
C ILE A 343 -35.40 -6.08 -16.87
N GLU A 344 -36.55 -5.42 -16.74
CA GLU A 344 -37.67 -5.65 -17.64
C GLU A 344 -37.36 -5.08 -19.03
N PRO A 345 -37.57 -5.84 -20.12
CA PRO A 345 -37.38 -5.34 -21.47
C PRO A 345 -38.43 -4.26 -21.77
N GLU A 346 -37.99 -3.13 -22.33
CA GLU A 346 -38.89 -2.12 -22.88
C GLU A 346 -39.74 -2.76 -24.01
N GLY A 347 -40.96 -3.20 -23.69
CA GLY A 347 -41.87 -3.80 -24.67
C GLY A 347 -42.73 -5.00 -24.22
N ALA A 348 -42.85 -5.28 -22.92
CA ALA A 348 -43.83 -6.25 -22.40
C ALA A 348 -45.09 -5.57 -21.82
N THR A 349 -45.71 -4.68 -22.59
CA THR A 349 -47.14 -4.33 -22.47
C THR A 349 -47.72 -3.92 -23.81
#